data_AF-K2QE72-F1
#
_entry.id   AF-K2QE72-F1
#
_cell.length_a   1.000
_cell.length_b   1.000
_cell.length_c   1.000
_cell.angle_alpha   90.00
_cell.angle_beta   90.00
_cell.angle_gamma   90.00
#
_symmetry.space_group_name_H-M   'P 1'
#
loop_
_entity.id
_entity.type
_entity.pdbx_description
1 polymer ?
#
loop_
_entity_poly.entity_id
_entity_poly.type
_entity_poly.pdbx_seq_one_letter_code
_entity_poly.pdbx_strand_id
1 'polypeptide(L)'
;MPNATNINDRLNTDPSNAFDRYARLTFGWSREGRDAPWYMPTFNHDNMNQMTAAAGHARDYIAGGGATDGSTPGATHLGDGTDDYWSEGDSFDNSTPTPPWPGEAVTNDAAQNLHQQRAPMTIEQWAQLPAYQQIGDFWVVDHQTGWAYWASLLEPGEATSYLLDAAEMTAAIEDTVFNGSYYYGIHVESGLVSPDNSDDFLPDGDSRLADFLTGIRNNAMDGEGSNPRADIDSPPSAFNFGAMLPGRVFTMSGQQYRYLEDMGNGNHMIIRNEAIRNTSFNLQGATLTSFYDNLSSDVQAIVQPVSIAVDVPGITDAQAAPWGGAGIRWLPAEWSDARFEAVRADRTSVAASGGTSQAFALSLADVVHLSTEEGPFPYHAARMAARNTWWWFRTPSAPGYAWFVAWTDYAGQLFGTRGVPVSHASGGVRPALIINQPTN
;
A
#
# COMPACT_ATOMS: atom_id res chain seq x y z
N MET A 1 -1.04 9.67 27.51
CA MET A 1 -1.97 9.64 26.36
C MET A 1 -1.84 10.90 25.52
N PRO A 2 -1.84 10.79 24.17
CA PRO A 2 -1.82 11.95 23.28
C PRO A 2 -3.14 12.74 23.36
N ASN A 3 -3.10 14.02 23.05
CA ASN A 3 -4.27 14.87 22.95
C ASN A 3 -5.10 14.50 21.71
N ALA A 4 -6.43 14.51 21.83
CA ALA A 4 -7.34 14.21 20.73
C ALA A 4 -7.11 15.04 19.47
N THR A 5 -6.64 16.28 19.59
CA THR A 5 -6.50 17.22 18.47
C THR A 5 -5.06 17.44 18.01
N ASN A 6 -4.07 16.93 18.75
CA ASN A 6 -2.66 17.06 18.42
C ASN A 6 -1.85 15.90 19.01
N ILE A 7 -1.34 15.03 18.14
CA ILE A 7 -0.50 13.88 18.53
C ILE A 7 0.79 14.29 19.27
N ASN A 8 1.27 15.52 19.05
CA ASN A 8 2.50 16.02 19.66
C ASN A 8 2.31 16.52 21.10
N ASP A 9 1.06 16.73 21.53
CA ASP A 9 0.74 17.20 22.87
C ASP A 9 0.19 16.05 23.70
N ARG A 10 0.61 15.94 24.96
CA ARG A 10 0.01 15.00 25.90
C ARG A 10 -1.15 15.66 26.64
N LEU A 11 -2.12 14.86 27.10
CA LEU A 11 -3.25 15.38 27.86
C LEU A 11 -2.76 16.05 29.16
N ASN A 12 -3.20 17.28 29.44
CA ASN A 12 -2.84 17.99 30.67
C ASN A 12 -3.35 17.33 31.96
N THR A 13 -4.29 16.40 31.83
CA THR A 13 -4.84 15.57 32.90
C THR A 13 -4.03 14.30 33.14
N ASP A 14 -3.06 14.00 32.27
CA ASP A 14 -2.20 12.82 32.33
C ASP A 14 -0.82 13.23 32.87
N PRO A 15 -0.30 12.58 33.94
CA PRO A 15 1.03 12.88 34.48
C PRO A 15 2.17 12.81 33.46
N SER A 16 1.98 12.08 32.34
CA SER A 16 2.95 12.03 31.25
C SER A 16 3.14 13.37 30.54
N ASN A 17 2.25 14.36 30.69
CA ASN A 17 2.45 15.70 30.13
C ASN A 17 3.71 16.41 30.67
N ALA A 18 4.23 15.98 31.82
CA ALA A 18 5.51 16.45 32.33
C ALA A 18 6.67 16.17 31.35
N PHE A 19 6.55 15.14 30.50
CA PHE A 19 7.54 14.85 29.47
C PHE A 19 7.61 15.93 28.38
N ASP A 20 6.51 16.62 28.06
CA ASP A 20 6.46 17.64 26.99
C ASP A 20 7.41 18.82 27.28
N ARG A 21 7.75 19.03 28.56
CA ARG A 21 8.77 20.00 28.96
C ARG A 21 10.17 19.59 28.53
N TYR A 22 10.50 18.30 28.66
CA TYR A 22 11.86 17.78 28.60
C TYR A 22 12.20 17.08 27.29
N ALA A 23 11.21 16.55 26.58
CA ALA A 23 11.39 15.82 25.34
C ALA A 23 10.25 16.12 24.36
N ARG A 24 10.60 16.26 23.08
CA ARG A 24 9.65 16.34 21.98
C ARG A 24 9.78 15.10 21.12
N LEU A 25 8.65 14.45 20.86
CA LEU A 25 8.57 13.35 19.92
C LEU A 25 8.30 13.93 18.53
N THR A 26 8.99 13.44 17.53
CA THR A 26 8.66 13.67 16.12
C THR A 26 8.04 12.40 15.56
N PHE A 27 6.87 12.55 14.93
CA PHE A 27 6.12 11.43 14.38
C PHE A 27 6.19 11.43 12.87
N GLY A 28 6.34 10.24 12.29
CA GLY A 28 6.36 10.06 10.85
C GLY A 28 7.72 10.34 10.21
N TRP A 29 8.02 9.61 9.14
CA TRP A 29 9.14 9.96 8.27
C TRP A 29 8.66 10.87 7.14
N SER A 30 9.00 12.16 7.20
CA SER A 30 8.83 13.07 6.06
C SER A 30 10.02 14.02 5.95
N ARG A 31 11.02 13.63 5.14
CA ARG A 31 12.18 14.48 4.83
C ARG A 31 12.09 14.91 3.37
N GLU A 32 12.08 16.22 3.14
CA GLU A 32 11.92 16.77 1.79
C GLU A 32 13.03 16.25 0.85
N GLY A 33 12.64 15.72 -0.31
CA GLY A 33 13.56 15.23 -1.34
C GLY A 33 14.29 13.92 -1.01
N ARG A 34 13.88 13.18 0.02
CA ARG A 34 14.40 11.84 0.33
C ARG A 34 13.31 10.79 0.18
N ASP A 35 13.68 9.62 -0.31
CA ASP A 35 12.77 8.49 -0.38
C ASP A 35 12.48 7.92 1.03
N ALA A 36 11.57 6.94 1.09
CA ALA A 36 11.32 6.21 2.33
C ALA A 36 12.59 5.45 2.77
N PRO A 37 12.80 5.28 4.09
CA PRO A 37 13.99 4.61 4.60
C PRO A 37 14.02 3.15 4.13
N TRP A 38 15.23 2.60 4.10
CA TRP A 38 15.45 1.18 3.82
C TRP A 38 15.54 0.40 5.12
N TYR A 39 15.03 -0.82 5.12
CA TYR A 39 15.12 -1.75 6.23
C TYR A 39 15.58 -3.12 5.73
N MET A 40 16.25 -3.88 6.58
CA MET A 40 16.51 -5.29 6.34
C MET A 40 15.36 -6.11 6.96
N PRO A 41 14.66 -6.96 6.18
CA PRO A 41 13.60 -7.81 6.69
C PRO A 41 14.06 -8.73 7.82
N THR A 42 13.13 -9.06 8.73
CA THR A 42 13.42 -9.92 9.88
C THR A 42 13.95 -11.30 9.46
N PHE A 43 14.90 -11.81 10.24
CA PHE A 43 15.41 -13.17 10.14
C PHE A 43 14.73 -14.12 11.13
N ASN A 44 13.83 -13.64 11.99
CA ASN A 44 12.96 -14.51 12.80
C ASN A 44 11.81 -15.02 11.93
N HIS A 45 11.91 -16.28 11.48
CA HIS A 45 10.92 -16.93 10.61
C HIS A 45 10.10 -17.98 11.37
N ASP A 46 10.22 -18.03 12.71
CA ASP A 46 9.38 -18.86 13.57
C ASP A 46 8.15 -18.05 14.03
N ASN A 47 6.97 -18.42 13.52
CA ASN A 47 5.71 -17.74 13.82
C ASN A 47 5.22 -17.93 15.26
N MET A 48 5.85 -18.81 16.04
CA MET A 48 5.58 -18.97 17.47
C MET A 48 6.57 -18.20 18.34
N ASN A 49 7.56 -17.54 17.72
CA ASN A 49 8.60 -16.82 18.43
C ASN A 49 8.33 -15.31 18.41
N GLN A 50 8.26 -14.72 19.61
CA GLN A 50 7.98 -13.30 19.81
C GLN A 50 9.25 -12.41 19.79
N MET A 51 10.41 -12.96 19.41
CA MET A 51 11.63 -12.17 19.22
C MET A 51 11.39 -11.10 18.15
N THR A 52 11.62 -9.86 18.57
CA THR A 52 11.53 -8.64 17.77
C THR A 52 12.85 -8.38 17.07
N ALA A 53 12.83 -7.54 16.02
CA ALA A 53 14.01 -7.13 15.29
C ALA A 53 14.65 -5.86 15.90
N ALA A 54 15.28 -5.97 17.07
CA ALA A 54 15.95 -4.84 17.73
C ALA A 54 17.38 -4.66 17.21
N ALA A 55 17.75 -3.47 16.72
CA ALA A 55 19.11 -3.15 16.27
C ALA A 55 19.86 -2.23 17.25
N GLY A 56 21.19 -2.20 17.19
CA GLY A 56 22.01 -1.31 18.03
C GLY A 56 21.85 -1.53 19.53
N HIS A 57 21.50 -0.46 20.26
CA HIS A 57 21.24 -0.48 21.71
C HIS A 57 19.78 -0.78 22.09
N ALA A 58 18.89 -1.01 21.11
CA ALA A 58 17.51 -1.38 21.38
C ALA A 58 17.45 -2.72 22.14
N ARG A 59 16.42 -2.88 22.98
CA ARG A 59 16.24 -4.07 23.82
C ARG A 59 15.04 -4.87 23.33
N ASP A 60 15.24 -6.14 23.05
CA ASP A 60 14.16 -7.11 22.95
C ASP A 60 13.71 -7.50 24.37
N TYR A 61 12.47 -7.15 24.72
CA TYR A 61 11.90 -7.42 26.05
C TYR A 61 11.55 -8.90 26.28
N ILE A 62 11.39 -9.70 25.21
CA ILE A 62 10.94 -11.09 25.27
C ILE A 62 12.12 -12.06 25.28
N ALA A 63 13.09 -11.87 24.39
CA ALA A 63 14.20 -12.79 24.19
C ALA A 63 15.50 -12.38 24.92
N GLY A 64 15.55 -11.19 25.51
CA GLY A 64 16.81 -10.56 25.94
C GLY A 64 16.97 -10.33 27.45
N GLY A 65 18.09 -10.81 28.01
CA GLY A 65 18.81 -10.12 29.09
C GLY A 65 19.70 -8.98 28.58
N GLY A 66 19.31 -8.36 27.46
CA GLY A 66 20.11 -7.46 26.62
C GLY A 66 20.58 -6.15 27.27
N ALA A 67 21.28 -5.33 26.50
CA ALA A 67 21.97 -4.10 26.91
C ALA A 67 21.37 -3.39 28.13
N THR A 68 21.97 -3.52 29.32
CA THR A 68 21.44 -2.87 30.54
C THR A 68 21.78 -1.39 30.63
N ASP A 69 22.63 -0.91 29.72
CA ASP A 69 23.09 0.47 29.58
C ASP A 69 22.98 0.93 28.11
N GLY A 70 23.12 2.22 27.86
CA GLY A 70 23.09 2.81 26.51
C GLY A 70 24.39 2.68 25.73
N SER A 71 25.26 1.72 26.08
CA SER A 71 26.59 1.51 25.47
C SER A 71 26.86 0.07 25.06
N THR A 72 26.12 -0.88 25.59
CA THR A 72 26.19 -2.29 25.24
C THR A 72 25.24 -2.55 24.08
N PRO A 73 25.64 -3.30 23.04
CA PRO A 73 24.70 -3.76 22.02
C PRO A 73 23.62 -4.67 22.62
N GLY A 74 22.35 -4.33 22.38
CA GLY A 74 21.17 -5.10 22.80
C GLY A 74 20.50 -5.85 21.65
N ALA A 75 21.16 -5.82 20.48
CA ALA A 75 20.58 -6.15 19.21
C ALA A 75 20.20 -7.64 19.08
N THR A 76 18.95 -7.89 18.72
CA THR A 76 18.43 -9.15 18.18
C THR A 76 18.27 -9.09 16.66
N HIS A 77 18.76 -8.04 16.02
CA HIS A 77 18.77 -7.82 14.59
C HIS A 77 20.06 -7.15 14.14
N LEU A 78 20.40 -7.24 12.86
CA LEU A 78 21.56 -6.56 12.31
C LEU A 78 21.37 -5.05 12.28
N GLY A 79 22.51 -4.35 12.24
CA GLY A 79 22.57 -2.89 12.29
C GLY A 79 23.03 -2.37 13.65
N ASP A 80 23.72 -1.24 13.63
CA ASP A 80 24.16 -0.54 14.84
C ASP A 80 23.08 0.38 15.44
N GLY A 81 21.89 0.38 14.84
CA GLY A 81 20.74 1.18 15.27
C GLY A 81 20.85 2.66 14.88
N THR A 82 21.77 3.02 13.98
CA THR A 82 21.81 4.35 13.38
C THR A 82 20.72 4.53 12.34
N ASP A 83 20.26 5.77 12.22
CA ASP A 83 19.35 6.21 11.16
C ASP A 83 19.99 5.97 9.78
N ASP A 84 19.19 5.57 8.78
CA ASP A 84 19.64 5.26 7.41
C ASP A 84 20.77 4.19 7.33
N TYR A 85 20.84 3.22 8.26
CA TYR A 85 21.89 2.18 8.25
C TYR A 85 21.87 1.31 6.97
N TRP A 86 20.70 0.94 6.47
CA TRP A 86 20.53 0.13 5.26
C TRP A 86 20.32 1.01 4.03
N SER A 87 20.68 0.49 2.86
CA SER A 87 20.54 1.17 1.57
C SER A 87 20.10 0.20 0.46
N GLU A 88 19.70 0.77 -0.69
CA GLU A 88 19.37 0.01 -1.89
C GLU A 88 20.51 -0.95 -2.28
N GLY A 89 20.15 -2.22 -2.51
CA GLY A 89 21.07 -3.26 -2.97
C GLY A 89 21.88 -3.93 -1.86
N ASP A 90 21.72 -3.53 -0.60
CA ASP A 90 22.26 -4.28 0.52
C ASP A 90 21.58 -5.65 0.62
N SER A 91 22.36 -6.67 1.00
CA SER A 91 21.90 -8.05 1.13
C SER A 91 22.62 -8.74 2.28
N PHE A 92 21.92 -9.61 2.99
CA PHE A 92 22.51 -10.38 4.09
C PHE A 92 22.01 -11.83 4.13
N ASP A 93 22.97 -12.75 4.20
CA ASP A 93 22.74 -14.19 4.38
C ASP A 93 22.98 -14.60 5.84
N ASN A 94 21.95 -15.12 6.50
CA ASN A 94 22.02 -15.56 7.90
C ASN A 94 22.55 -16.99 8.08
N SER A 95 23.10 -17.65 7.05
CA SER A 95 23.54 -19.04 7.13
C SER A 95 24.83 -19.23 7.94
N THR A 96 25.73 -18.25 7.98
CA THR A 96 27.02 -18.37 8.70
C THR A 96 27.58 -17.04 9.21
N PRO A 97 28.12 -16.99 10.45
CA PRO A 97 27.93 -17.97 11.52
C PRO A 97 26.46 -17.98 11.97
N THR A 98 25.90 -19.16 12.30
CA THR A 98 24.49 -19.35 12.68
C THR A 98 24.06 -18.31 13.72
N PRO A 99 23.29 -17.29 13.33
CA PRO A 99 22.92 -16.19 14.21
C PRO A 99 21.84 -16.66 15.21
N PRO A 100 21.51 -15.87 16.24
CA PRO A 100 20.52 -16.25 17.25
C PRO A 100 19.07 -16.27 16.75
N TRP A 101 18.82 -16.12 15.44
CA TRP A 101 17.48 -15.96 14.89
C TRP A 101 16.77 -17.30 14.71
N PRO A 102 15.57 -17.48 15.30
CA PRO A 102 14.75 -18.66 15.11
C PRO A 102 14.25 -18.79 13.66
N GLY A 103 14.11 -20.02 13.17
CA GLY A 103 13.55 -20.31 11.86
C GLY A 103 14.58 -20.78 10.83
N GLU A 104 14.25 -20.62 9.54
CA GLU A 104 15.07 -21.10 8.43
C GLU A 104 16.19 -20.12 8.06
N ALA A 105 17.27 -20.65 7.50
CA ALA A 105 18.32 -19.82 6.92
C ALA A 105 17.87 -19.22 5.58
N VAL A 106 18.06 -17.92 5.41
CA VAL A 106 17.59 -17.13 4.27
C VAL A 106 18.58 -15.99 3.96
N THR A 107 18.63 -15.61 2.69
CA THR A 107 19.21 -14.35 2.26
C THR A 107 18.09 -13.33 2.08
N ASN A 108 18.16 -12.24 2.81
CA ASN A 108 17.25 -11.11 2.63
C ASN A 108 18.01 -9.97 1.93
N ASP A 109 17.33 -9.31 1.00
CA ASP A 109 17.77 -8.03 0.44
C ASP A 109 17.07 -6.90 1.22
N ALA A 110 17.76 -5.76 1.37
CA ALA A 110 17.16 -4.57 1.96
C ALA A 110 15.98 -4.13 1.11
N ALA A 111 14.88 -3.79 1.78
CA ALA A 111 13.64 -3.35 1.17
C ALA A 111 13.31 -1.92 1.63
N GLN A 112 12.55 -1.20 0.82
CA GLN A 112 12.11 0.15 1.15
C GLN A 112 10.80 0.10 1.95
N ASN A 113 10.71 0.89 3.03
CA ASN A 113 9.45 1.09 3.74
C ASN A 113 8.40 1.71 2.81
N LEU A 114 7.11 1.49 3.09
CA LEU A 114 6.04 2.18 2.40
C LEU A 114 6.20 3.70 2.53
N HIS A 115 5.98 4.40 1.41
CA HIS A 115 6.09 5.86 1.39
C HIS A 115 4.95 6.48 2.20
N GLN A 116 5.31 7.27 3.21
CA GLN A 116 4.35 7.96 4.06
C GLN A 116 3.66 9.08 3.28
N GLN A 117 2.35 8.97 3.12
CA GLN A 117 1.56 9.98 2.40
C GLN A 117 1.21 11.19 3.25
N ARG A 118 1.08 10.99 4.57
CA ARG A 118 0.63 12.00 5.52
C ARG A 118 1.36 11.83 6.83
N ALA A 119 1.60 12.95 7.50
CA ALA A 119 2.08 12.91 8.88
C ALA A 119 1.10 12.09 9.75
N PRO A 120 1.61 11.28 10.70
CA PRO A 120 0.76 10.61 11.67
C PRO A 120 -0.20 11.57 12.35
N MET A 121 -1.43 11.11 12.55
CA MET A 121 -2.49 11.93 13.11
C MET A 121 -3.34 11.15 14.08
N THR A 122 -4.16 11.84 14.86
CA THR A 122 -5.15 11.21 15.73
C THR A 122 -6.37 10.75 14.93
N ILE A 123 -7.14 9.81 15.47
CA ILE A 123 -8.42 9.39 14.88
C ILE A 123 -9.45 10.53 14.78
N GLU A 124 -9.32 11.58 15.62
CA GLU A 124 -10.11 12.79 15.52
C GLU A 124 -9.79 13.62 14.28
N GLN A 125 -8.50 13.83 14.02
CA GLN A 125 -8.02 14.52 12.82
C GLN A 125 -8.33 13.72 11.56
N TRP A 126 -8.16 12.40 11.60
CA TRP A 126 -8.52 11.48 10.52
C TRP A 126 -9.99 11.61 10.12
N ALA A 127 -10.89 11.76 11.10
CA ALA A 127 -12.32 11.90 10.82
C ALA A 127 -12.69 13.20 10.09
N GLN A 128 -11.80 14.20 10.09
CA GLN A 128 -11.98 15.45 9.34
C GLN A 128 -11.47 15.37 7.90
N LEU A 129 -10.77 14.29 7.53
CA LEU A 129 -10.31 14.09 6.16
C LEU A 129 -11.49 13.79 5.23
N PRO A 130 -11.44 14.23 3.96
CA PRO A 130 -12.32 13.72 2.92
C PRO A 130 -12.20 12.19 2.81
N ALA A 131 -13.31 11.51 2.49
CA ALA A 131 -13.37 10.05 2.47
C ALA A 131 -12.31 9.37 1.59
N TYR A 132 -11.95 9.98 0.45
CA TYR A 132 -10.89 9.49 -0.45
C TYR A 132 -9.47 9.62 0.14
N GLN A 133 -9.30 10.38 1.22
CA GLN A 133 -8.02 10.57 1.92
C GLN A 133 -7.94 9.78 3.24
N GLN A 134 -9.03 9.13 3.66
CA GLN A 134 -9.10 8.45 4.97
C GLN A 134 -8.39 7.09 4.99
N ILE A 135 -8.15 6.47 3.84
CA ILE A 135 -7.43 5.20 3.71
C ILE A 135 -6.16 5.45 2.89
N GLY A 136 -5.01 4.98 3.38
CA GLY A 136 -3.72 5.20 2.76
C GLY A 136 -2.52 4.87 3.65
N ASP A 137 -1.31 5.14 3.14
CA ASP A 137 -0.05 4.78 3.80
C ASP A 137 0.36 5.83 4.83
N PHE A 138 -0.31 5.82 5.98
CA PHE A 138 -0.02 6.69 7.12
C PHE A 138 -0.56 6.10 8.43
N TRP A 139 -0.08 6.63 9.55
CA TRP A 139 -0.49 6.20 10.88
C TRP A 139 -1.66 7.03 11.44
N VAL A 140 -2.63 6.33 12.04
CA VAL A 140 -3.74 6.91 12.80
C VAL A 140 -3.69 6.42 14.24
N VAL A 141 -3.62 7.35 15.19
CA VAL A 141 -3.56 7.05 16.62
C VAL A 141 -4.93 7.19 17.25
N ASP A 142 -5.41 6.11 17.85
CA ASP A 142 -6.53 6.17 18.78
C ASP A 142 -6.03 6.78 20.10
N HIS A 143 -6.41 8.03 20.32
CA HIS A 143 -6.00 8.78 21.50
C HIS A 143 -6.69 8.31 22.79
N GLN A 144 -7.71 7.45 22.72
CA GLN A 144 -8.40 6.89 23.89
C GLN A 144 -7.65 5.68 24.46
N THR A 145 -7.11 4.84 23.59
CA THR A 145 -6.40 3.60 23.97
C THR A 145 -4.88 3.71 23.86
N GLY A 146 -4.38 4.65 23.05
CA GLY A 146 -2.96 4.83 22.77
C GLY A 146 -2.44 3.94 21.65
N TRP A 147 -3.28 3.06 21.08
CA TRP A 147 -2.94 2.25 19.92
C TRP A 147 -2.77 3.13 18.67
N ALA A 148 -1.82 2.73 17.84
CA ALA A 148 -1.59 3.32 16.53
C ALA A 148 -1.82 2.26 15.45
N TYR A 149 -2.52 2.64 14.40
CA TYR A 149 -2.93 1.76 13.31
C TYR A 149 -2.42 2.33 11.99
N TRP A 150 -1.98 1.44 11.10
CA TRP A 150 -1.68 1.81 9.72
C TRP A 150 -2.99 1.88 8.93
N ALA A 151 -3.20 2.98 8.20
CA ALA A 151 -4.48 3.29 7.56
C ALA A 151 -4.73 2.57 6.22
N SER A 152 -3.94 1.55 5.89
CA SER A 152 -4.13 0.66 4.74
C SER A 152 -3.81 -0.79 5.10
N LEU A 153 -4.23 -1.74 4.27
CA LEU A 153 -3.86 -3.14 4.46
C LEU A 153 -2.39 -3.33 4.06
N LEU A 154 -1.59 -3.96 4.92
CA LEU A 154 -0.22 -4.35 4.60
C LEU A 154 -0.21 -5.66 3.83
N GLU A 155 0.46 -5.66 2.68
CA GLU A 155 0.69 -6.87 1.90
C GLU A 155 1.95 -7.62 2.38
N PRO A 156 2.06 -8.92 2.10
CA PRO A 156 3.25 -9.68 2.45
C PRO A 156 4.53 -9.04 1.90
N GLY A 157 5.50 -8.86 2.79
CA GLY A 157 6.81 -8.26 2.47
C GLY A 157 6.85 -6.74 2.58
N GLU A 158 5.74 -6.07 2.91
CA GLU A 158 5.73 -4.63 3.16
C GLU A 158 6.01 -4.31 4.63
N ALA A 159 6.62 -3.15 4.86
CA ALA A 159 6.73 -2.53 6.18
C ALA A 159 6.20 -1.10 6.11
N THR A 160 5.47 -0.70 7.15
CA THR A 160 4.98 0.68 7.34
C THR A 160 6.14 1.68 7.36
N SER A 161 5.85 2.95 7.12
CA SER A 161 6.79 4.02 7.49
C SER A 161 6.93 4.16 9.00
N TYR A 162 7.86 5.02 9.47
CA TYR A 162 8.07 5.24 10.89
C TYR A 162 6.83 5.84 11.54
N LEU A 163 6.36 5.26 12.65
CA LEU A 163 5.38 5.93 13.52
C LEU A 163 6.07 7.07 14.27
N LEU A 164 7.20 6.74 14.90
CA LEU A 164 8.05 7.66 15.63
C LEU A 164 9.39 7.76 14.90
N ASP A 165 9.79 8.98 14.58
CA ASP A 165 11.06 9.27 13.90
C ASP A 165 12.17 9.60 14.91
N ALA A 166 11.90 10.50 15.86
CA ALA A 166 12.88 10.87 16.87
C ALA A 166 12.24 11.27 18.21
N ALA A 167 13.07 11.24 19.25
CA ALA A 167 12.78 11.86 20.53
C ALA A 167 13.93 12.83 20.87
N GLU A 168 13.63 14.12 20.75
CA GLU A 168 14.57 15.22 20.94
C GLU A 168 14.43 15.82 22.33
N MET A 169 15.52 15.81 23.10
CA MET A 169 15.54 16.43 24.41
C MET A 169 15.60 17.95 24.29
N THR A 170 14.82 18.66 25.09
CA THR A 170 14.82 20.11 25.12
C THR A 170 15.91 20.63 26.06
N ALA A 171 16.32 21.90 25.89
CA ALA A 171 17.27 22.55 26.79
C ALA A 171 16.80 22.56 28.27
N ALA A 172 15.49 22.43 28.53
CA ALA A 172 14.94 22.40 29.89
C ALA A 172 15.41 21.19 30.70
N ILE A 173 15.97 20.15 30.06
CA ILE A 173 16.58 19.03 30.79
C ILE A 173 17.81 19.48 31.58
N GLU A 174 18.56 20.47 31.07
CA GLU A 174 19.78 20.99 31.69
C GLU A 174 19.48 21.73 33.00
N ASP A 175 18.30 22.36 33.10
CA ASP A 175 17.82 23.01 34.33
C ASP A 175 17.58 22.01 35.47
N THR A 176 17.34 20.75 35.13
CA THR A 176 16.94 19.70 36.08
C THR A 176 18.08 18.72 36.36
N VAL A 177 18.90 18.42 35.35
CA VAL A 177 20.03 17.48 35.42
C VAL A 177 21.34 18.26 35.28
N PHE A 178 21.66 19.07 36.30
CA PHE A 178 22.78 20.02 36.23
C PHE A 178 24.18 19.38 36.38
N ASN A 179 24.28 18.09 36.71
CA ASN A 179 25.55 17.36 36.92
C ASN A 179 25.41 15.83 36.78
N GLY A 180 24.62 15.36 35.82
CA GLY A 180 24.39 13.92 35.63
C GLY A 180 24.06 13.54 34.19
N SER A 181 23.97 12.24 33.93
CA SER A 181 23.45 11.73 32.67
C SER A 181 21.94 11.54 32.78
N TYR A 182 21.22 11.83 31.70
CA TYR A 182 19.81 11.44 31.56
C TYR A 182 19.70 10.27 30.58
N TYR A 183 18.65 9.49 30.73
CA TYR A 183 18.28 8.41 29.82
C TYR A 183 16.76 8.46 29.63
N TYR A 184 16.32 8.31 28.39
CA TYR A 184 14.92 8.02 28.09
C TYR A 184 14.87 6.69 27.35
N GLY A 185 13.80 5.93 27.58
CA GLY A 185 13.53 4.68 26.89
C GLY A 185 12.11 4.73 26.35
N ILE A 186 11.91 4.17 25.16
CA ILE A 186 10.60 4.02 24.54
C ILE A 186 10.30 2.53 24.54
N HIS A 187 9.18 2.17 25.17
CA HIS A 187 8.67 0.81 25.11
C HIS A 187 7.68 0.74 23.95
N VAL A 188 7.92 -0.17 23.01
CA VAL A 188 7.06 -0.39 21.86
C VAL A 188 6.58 -1.83 21.88
N GLU A 189 5.26 -1.99 21.80
CA GLU A 189 4.62 -3.26 21.52
C GLU A 189 3.99 -3.15 20.12
N SER A 190 4.30 -4.11 19.26
CA SER A 190 3.82 -4.13 17.87
C SER A 190 3.26 -5.50 17.54
N GLY A 191 2.19 -5.54 16.77
CA GLY A 191 1.59 -6.77 16.26
C GLY A 191 0.98 -6.55 14.87
N LEU A 192 0.85 -7.65 14.13
CA LEU A 192 0.02 -7.68 12.92
C LEU A 192 -1.34 -8.26 13.29
N VAL A 193 -2.40 -7.61 12.83
CA VAL A 193 -3.78 -8.04 13.08
C VAL A 193 -4.37 -8.41 11.73
N SER A 194 -4.90 -9.63 11.64
CA SER A 194 -5.63 -10.04 10.43
C SER A 194 -6.92 -9.22 10.32
N PRO A 195 -7.43 -8.97 9.10
CA PRO A 195 -8.74 -8.36 8.88
C PRO A 195 -9.85 -8.99 9.74
N ASP A 196 -9.82 -10.31 9.89
CA ASP A 196 -10.81 -11.11 10.62
C ASP A 196 -10.78 -10.89 12.14
N ASN A 197 -9.64 -10.46 12.69
CA ASN A 197 -9.44 -10.26 14.13
C ASN A 197 -9.38 -8.77 14.51
N SER A 198 -9.57 -7.86 13.55
CA SER A 198 -9.45 -6.41 13.82
C SER A 198 -10.49 -5.90 14.83
N ASP A 199 -11.64 -6.58 14.94
CA ASP A 199 -12.70 -6.22 15.88
C ASP A 199 -12.29 -6.44 17.37
N ASP A 200 -11.23 -7.22 17.64
CA ASP A 200 -10.68 -7.44 19.00
C ASP A 200 -10.12 -6.15 19.64
N PHE A 201 -9.84 -5.12 18.82
CA PHE A 201 -9.31 -3.82 19.25
C PHE A 201 -10.40 -2.76 19.47
N LEU A 202 -11.68 -3.08 19.20
CA LEU A 202 -12.80 -2.17 19.42
C LEU A 202 -13.13 -1.87 20.90
N PRO A 203 -12.97 -2.81 21.86
CA PRO A 203 -13.21 -2.51 23.27
C PRO A 203 -12.38 -1.32 23.73
N ASP A 204 -13.03 -0.38 24.42
CA ASP A 204 -12.43 0.87 24.93
C ASP A 204 -11.86 1.83 23.86
N GLY A 205 -11.97 1.47 22.58
CA GLY A 205 -11.56 2.27 21.45
C GLY A 205 -12.48 3.45 21.18
N ASP A 206 -11.96 4.43 20.43
CA ASP A 206 -12.77 5.55 19.98
C ASP A 206 -13.98 5.11 19.15
N SER A 207 -15.10 5.81 19.29
CA SER A 207 -16.35 5.55 18.55
C SER A 207 -16.19 5.43 17.02
N ARG A 208 -15.13 6.03 16.45
CA ARG A 208 -14.82 6.00 15.01
C ARG A 208 -13.98 4.80 14.58
N LEU A 209 -13.41 4.05 15.53
CA LEU A 209 -12.48 2.96 15.24
C LEU A 209 -13.14 1.86 14.39
N ALA A 210 -14.42 1.57 14.63
CA ALA A 210 -15.16 0.57 13.87
C ALA A 210 -15.27 0.92 12.38
N ASP A 211 -15.56 2.18 12.06
CA ASP A 211 -15.65 2.66 10.68
C ASP A 211 -14.26 2.68 10.03
N PHE A 212 -13.24 3.11 10.76
CA PHE A 212 -11.86 3.13 10.30
C PHE A 212 -11.34 1.72 9.94
N LEU A 213 -11.50 0.74 10.84
CA LEU A 213 -11.10 -0.65 10.59
C LEU A 213 -11.89 -1.28 9.43
N THR A 214 -13.18 -0.93 9.29
CA THR A 214 -13.98 -1.35 8.14
C THR A 214 -13.48 -0.72 6.84
N GLY A 215 -13.10 0.56 6.85
CA GLY A 215 -12.50 1.24 5.72
C GLY A 215 -11.18 0.60 5.26
N ILE A 216 -10.32 0.18 6.20
CA ILE A 216 -9.08 -0.55 5.91
C ILE A 216 -9.42 -1.88 5.19
N ARG A 217 -10.36 -2.67 5.72
CA ARG A 217 -10.79 -3.94 5.12
C ARG A 217 -11.33 -3.77 3.69
N ASN A 218 -12.06 -2.68 3.45
CA ASN A 218 -12.63 -2.37 2.15
C ASN A 218 -11.66 -1.62 1.23
N ASN A 219 -10.46 -1.26 1.71
CA ASN A 219 -9.50 -0.37 1.03
C ASN A 219 -10.11 0.97 0.56
N ALA A 220 -11.17 1.40 1.22
CA ALA A 220 -11.86 2.67 1.01
C ALA A 220 -12.94 2.80 2.10
N MET A 221 -13.28 4.03 2.45
CA MET A 221 -14.50 4.28 3.21
C MET A 221 -15.73 3.95 2.36
N ASP A 222 -16.80 3.48 3.00
CA ASP A 222 -18.06 3.30 2.28
C ASP A 222 -18.65 4.69 1.93
N GLY A 223 -19.09 4.87 0.68
CA GLY A 223 -19.84 6.06 0.27
C GLY A 223 -21.28 6.03 0.78
N GLU A 224 -22.14 6.91 0.23
CA GLU A 224 -23.58 6.90 0.55
C GLU A 224 -24.27 5.62 0.05
N GLY A 225 -24.40 4.61 0.91
CA GLY A 225 -25.08 3.35 0.62
C GLY A 225 -24.30 2.13 1.11
N SER A 226 -25.00 1.16 1.71
CA SER A 226 -24.36 -0.05 2.25
C SER A 226 -24.05 -1.04 1.13
N ASN A 227 -22.88 -0.96 0.53
CA ASN A 227 -22.33 -2.05 -0.27
C ASN A 227 -21.87 -3.19 0.65
N PRO A 228 -21.97 -4.47 0.22
CA PRO A 228 -21.38 -5.59 0.93
C PRO A 228 -19.89 -5.37 1.26
N ARG A 229 -19.43 -5.88 2.42
CA ARG A 229 -18.03 -5.85 2.82
C ARG A 229 -17.15 -6.64 1.85
N ALA A 230 -15.86 -6.31 1.77
CA ALA A 230 -14.92 -6.92 0.83
C ALA A 230 -14.76 -8.45 0.99
N ASP A 231 -14.98 -8.99 2.18
CA ASP A 231 -14.90 -10.41 2.55
C ASP A 231 -16.20 -11.20 2.26
N ILE A 232 -17.29 -10.51 1.92
CA ILE A 232 -18.59 -11.14 1.67
C ILE A 232 -18.82 -11.28 0.16
N ASP A 233 -18.77 -12.52 -0.33
CA ASP A 233 -19.15 -12.82 -1.72
C ASP A 233 -20.64 -12.59 -1.95
N SER A 234 -20.97 -11.68 -2.86
CA SER A 234 -22.34 -11.23 -3.13
C SER A 234 -22.68 -11.24 -4.62
N PRO A 235 -23.96 -11.38 -5.01
CA PRO A 235 -24.37 -11.25 -6.40
C PRO A 235 -24.24 -9.79 -6.89
N PRO A 236 -24.15 -9.54 -8.22
CA PRO A 236 -24.04 -8.18 -8.75
C PRO A 236 -25.16 -7.23 -8.29
N SER A 237 -26.38 -7.74 -8.11
CA SER A 237 -27.55 -6.97 -7.67
C SER A 237 -27.45 -6.45 -6.23
N ALA A 238 -26.53 -6.97 -5.42
CA ALA A 238 -26.29 -6.48 -4.06
C ALA A 238 -25.48 -5.17 -4.03
N PHE A 239 -24.86 -4.77 -5.15
CA PHE A 239 -23.95 -3.63 -5.21
C PHE A 239 -24.62 -2.39 -5.81
N ASN A 240 -24.40 -1.26 -5.14
CA ASN A 240 -24.59 0.08 -5.70
C ASN A 240 -23.21 0.62 -6.10
N PHE A 241 -22.84 0.42 -7.37
CA PHE A 241 -21.52 0.82 -7.88
C PHE A 241 -21.36 2.34 -7.92
N GLY A 242 -22.44 3.09 -8.14
CA GLY A 242 -22.42 4.57 -8.12
C GLY A 242 -22.13 5.17 -6.74
N ALA A 243 -22.28 4.40 -5.66
CA ALA A 243 -21.90 4.81 -4.31
C ALA A 243 -20.48 4.39 -3.91
N MET A 244 -19.76 3.62 -4.73
CA MET A 244 -18.41 3.18 -4.41
C MET A 244 -17.40 4.30 -4.63
N LEU A 245 -16.52 4.49 -3.66
CA LEU A 245 -15.33 5.32 -3.84
C LEU A 245 -14.27 4.57 -4.66
N PRO A 246 -13.51 5.27 -5.52
CA PRO A 246 -12.34 4.70 -6.21
C PRO A 246 -11.39 3.98 -5.24
N GLY A 247 -10.87 2.83 -5.66
CA GLY A 247 -9.96 2.01 -4.85
C GLY A 247 -10.64 1.00 -3.94
N ARG A 248 -11.97 1.07 -3.75
CA ARG A 248 -12.73 0.12 -2.93
C ARG A 248 -12.60 -1.30 -3.45
N VAL A 249 -12.25 -2.23 -2.57
CA VAL A 249 -12.24 -3.67 -2.82
C VAL A 249 -13.61 -4.28 -2.49
N PHE A 250 -14.08 -5.22 -3.31
CA PHE A 250 -15.34 -5.93 -3.10
C PHE A 250 -15.29 -7.34 -3.72
N THR A 251 -16.12 -8.26 -3.24
CA THR A 251 -16.19 -9.63 -3.77
C THR A 251 -17.55 -9.87 -4.43
N MET A 252 -17.54 -10.12 -5.73
CA MET A 252 -18.74 -10.31 -6.54
C MET A 252 -18.64 -11.62 -7.32
N SER A 253 -19.59 -12.53 -7.08
CA SER A 253 -19.68 -13.83 -7.77
C SER A 253 -18.37 -14.62 -7.77
N GLY A 254 -17.76 -14.76 -6.59
CA GLY A 254 -16.55 -15.56 -6.38
C GLY A 254 -15.26 -14.92 -6.88
N GLN A 255 -15.30 -13.67 -7.36
CA GLN A 255 -14.12 -12.89 -7.75
C GLN A 255 -14.02 -11.62 -6.92
N GLN A 256 -12.81 -11.32 -6.45
CA GLN A 256 -12.53 -10.06 -5.78
C GLN A 256 -12.08 -9.03 -6.81
N TYR A 257 -12.71 -7.86 -6.76
CA TYR A 257 -12.47 -6.72 -7.63
C TYR A 257 -12.08 -5.49 -6.83
N ARG A 258 -11.52 -4.52 -7.54
CA ARG A 258 -11.28 -3.15 -7.12
C ARG A 258 -12.06 -2.22 -8.03
N TYR A 259 -12.83 -1.32 -7.44
CA TYR A 259 -13.56 -0.29 -8.14
C TYR A 259 -12.61 0.80 -8.64
N LEU A 260 -12.71 1.20 -9.91
CA LEU A 260 -11.79 2.16 -10.52
C LEU A 260 -12.43 3.53 -10.72
N GLU A 261 -13.49 3.63 -11.52
CA GLU A 261 -14.16 4.92 -11.77
C GLU A 261 -15.62 4.73 -12.18
N ASP A 262 -16.42 5.77 -11.92
CA ASP A 262 -17.71 5.97 -12.59
C ASP A 262 -17.46 6.54 -13.99
N MET A 263 -17.86 5.79 -15.02
CA MET A 263 -17.73 6.18 -16.43
C MET A 263 -18.96 6.91 -16.97
N GLY A 264 -19.94 7.19 -16.11
CA GLY A 264 -21.21 7.82 -16.46
C GLY A 264 -22.20 6.86 -17.13
N ASN A 265 -23.45 7.29 -17.23
CA ASN A 265 -24.56 6.49 -17.80
C ASN A 265 -24.74 5.13 -17.11
N GLY A 266 -24.41 5.05 -15.82
CA GLY A 266 -24.45 3.82 -15.02
C GLY A 266 -23.34 2.83 -15.36
N ASN A 267 -22.32 3.23 -16.15
CA ASN A 267 -21.18 2.39 -16.45
C ASN A 267 -20.07 2.61 -15.43
N HIS A 268 -19.44 1.53 -15.00
CA HIS A 268 -18.41 1.54 -13.97
C HIS A 268 -17.23 0.69 -14.43
N MET A 269 -16.01 1.20 -14.24
CA MET A 269 -14.81 0.43 -14.51
C MET A 269 -14.36 -0.29 -13.23
N ILE A 270 -14.08 -1.58 -13.35
CA ILE A 270 -13.57 -2.41 -12.26
C ILE A 270 -12.39 -3.25 -12.76
N ILE A 271 -11.50 -3.63 -11.85
CA ILE A 271 -10.37 -4.50 -12.16
C ILE A 271 -10.29 -5.62 -11.14
N ARG A 272 -9.88 -6.82 -11.55
CA ARG A 272 -9.62 -7.92 -10.61
C ARG A 272 -8.60 -7.45 -9.56
N ASN A 273 -8.87 -7.70 -8.28
CA ASN A 273 -8.02 -7.16 -7.21
C ASN A 273 -6.59 -7.74 -7.28
N GLU A 274 -6.46 -9.05 -7.54
CA GLU A 274 -5.19 -9.73 -7.78
C GLU A 274 -4.92 -9.92 -9.30
N ALA A 275 -3.65 -9.99 -9.71
CA ALA A 275 -3.26 -10.45 -11.04
C ALA A 275 -3.47 -11.98 -11.20
N ILE A 276 -3.75 -12.43 -12.41
CA ILE A 276 -3.62 -13.85 -12.77
C ILE A 276 -2.12 -14.11 -12.97
N ARG A 277 -1.52 -14.82 -12.01
CA ARG A 277 -0.08 -15.11 -11.98
C ARG A 277 0.30 -16.16 -13.02
N ASN A 278 1.60 -16.28 -13.29
CA ASN A 278 2.16 -17.26 -14.22
C ASN A 278 1.61 -17.12 -15.65
N THR A 279 1.32 -15.87 -16.06
CA THR A 279 0.90 -15.55 -17.43
C THR A 279 1.81 -14.47 -18.01
N SER A 280 2.16 -14.64 -19.28
CA SER A 280 3.00 -13.69 -20.02
C SER A 280 2.16 -12.72 -20.84
N PHE A 281 2.78 -11.63 -21.31
CA PHE A 281 2.14 -10.69 -22.24
C PHE A 281 1.69 -11.39 -23.53
N ASN A 282 2.48 -12.35 -24.04
CA ASN A 282 2.12 -13.14 -25.21
C ASN A 282 0.82 -13.96 -25.04
N LEU A 283 0.48 -14.33 -23.79
CA LEU A 283 -0.73 -15.07 -23.45
C LEU A 283 -1.87 -14.16 -22.96
N GLN A 284 -1.69 -12.83 -22.99
CA GLN A 284 -2.64 -11.87 -22.41
C GLN A 284 -4.05 -12.02 -22.99
N GLY A 285 -4.19 -12.04 -24.32
CA GLY A 285 -5.49 -12.22 -24.98
C GLY A 285 -6.20 -13.50 -24.55
N ALA A 286 -5.52 -14.65 -24.62
CA ALA A 286 -6.10 -15.94 -24.23
C ALA A 286 -6.47 -16.00 -22.74
N THR A 287 -5.68 -15.36 -21.88
CA THR A 287 -5.93 -15.28 -20.44
C THR A 287 -7.17 -14.44 -20.15
N LEU A 288 -7.32 -13.29 -20.82
CA LEU A 288 -8.49 -12.41 -20.67
C LEU A 288 -9.77 -13.08 -21.18
N THR A 289 -9.71 -13.76 -22.33
CA THR A 289 -10.83 -14.54 -22.87
C THR A 289 -11.25 -15.64 -21.89
N SER A 290 -10.29 -16.45 -21.43
CA SER A 290 -10.56 -17.52 -20.46
C SER A 290 -11.15 -16.98 -19.15
N PHE A 291 -10.64 -15.85 -18.65
CA PHE A 291 -11.22 -15.22 -17.46
C PHE A 291 -12.69 -14.82 -17.69
N TYR A 292 -12.98 -14.12 -18.79
CA TYR A 292 -14.33 -13.67 -19.12
C TYR A 292 -15.31 -14.84 -19.29
N ASP A 293 -14.91 -15.89 -20.02
CA ASP A 293 -15.74 -17.06 -20.29
C ASP A 293 -16.11 -17.85 -19.02
N ASN A 294 -15.28 -17.74 -17.97
CA ASN A 294 -15.51 -18.39 -16.67
C ASN A 294 -16.22 -17.49 -15.63
N LEU A 295 -16.58 -16.25 -15.99
CA LEU A 295 -17.44 -15.42 -15.13
C LEU A 295 -18.85 -16.02 -15.02
N SER A 296 -19.53 -15.74 -13.92
CA SER A 296 -20.95 -16.09 -13.79
C SER A 296 -21.78 -15.39 -14.86
N SER A 297 -22.89 -16.01 -15.27
CA SER A 297 -23.80 -15.45 -16.27
C SER A 297 -24.32 -14.07 -15.87
N ASP A 298 -24.52 -13.85 -14.57
CA ASP A 298 -25.03 -12.59 -14.03
C ASP A 298 -24.01 -11.47 -14.15
N VAL A 299 -22.71 -11.78 -14.00
CA VAL A 299 -21.63 -10.81 -14.25
C VAL A 299 -21.48 -10.57 -15.75
N GLN A 300 -21.45 -11.61 -16.58
CA GLN A 300 -21.37 -11.45 -18.05
C GLN A 300 -22.51 -10.59 -18.59
N ALA A 301 -23.72 -10.72 -18.04
CA ALA A 301 -24.91 -9.97 -18.46
C ALA A 301 -24.79 -8.45 -18.25
N ILE A 302 -23.96 -7.99 -17.32
CA ILE A 302 -23.75 -6.57 -17.06
C ILE A 302 -22.49 -5.99 -17.70
N VAL A 303 -21.60 -6.83 -18.25
CA VAL A 303 -20.37 -6.37 -18.91
C VAL A 303 -20.70 -5.65 -20.22
N GLN A 304 -20.23 -4.41 -20.31
CA GLN A 304 -20.40 -3.55 -21.46
C GLN A 304 -19.42 -3.89 -22.59
N PRO A 305 -19.85 -3.70 -23.85
CA PRO A 305 -18.97 -3.88 -24.98
C PRO A 305 -17.89 -2.81 -25.01
N VAL A 306 -16.65 -3.22 -25.23
CA VAL A 306 -15.49 -2.34 -25.44
C VAL A 306 -14.88 -2.56 -26.81
N SER A 307 -14.20 -1.53 -27.33
CA SER A 307 -13.42 -1.61 -28.56
C SER A 307 -11.95 -1.50 -28.22
N ILE A 308 -11.19 -2.57 -28.43
CA ILE A 308 -9.74 -2.61 -28.25
C ILE A 308 -9.12 -2.69 -29.64
N ALA A 309 -8.15 -1.81 -29.92
CA ALA A 309 -7.45 -1.80 -31.19
C ALA A 309 -6.75 -3.14 -31.43
N VAL A 310 -6.82 -3.66 -32.66
CA VAL A 310 -6.06 -4.86 -33.06
C VAL A 310 -4.57 -4.57 -32.94
N ASP A 311 -4.14 -3.41 -33.43
CA ASP A 311 -2.79 -2.90 -33.28
C ASP A 311 -2.76 -1.85 -32.17
N VAL A 312 -2.43 -2.30 -30.95
CA VAL A 312 -2.34 -1.42 -29.78
C VAL A 312 -1.12 -0.49 -29.93
N PRO A 313 -1.30 0.84 -29.80
CA PRO A 313 -0.18 1.78 -29.90
C PRO A 313 0.80 1.61 -28.73
N GLY A 314 2.09 1.66 -29.04
CA GLY A 314 3.17 1.54 -28.05
C GLY A 314 4.03 2.78 -27.95
N ILE A 315 4.75 2.90 -26.84
CA ILE A 315 5.81 3.89 -26.63
C ILE A 315 6.93 3.24 -25.83
N THR A 316 8.19 3.49 -26.20
CA THR A 316 9.31 2.90 -25.46
C THR A 316 9.49 3.55 -24.09
N ASP A 317 10.06 2.81 -23.13
CA ASP A 317 10.41 3.34 -21.80
C ASP A 317 11.25 4.64 -21.88
N ALA A 318 12.25 4.64 -22.78
CA ALA A 318 13.12 5.79 -22.99
C ALA A 318 12.37 7.02 -23.56
N GLN A 319 11.36 6.81 -24.41
CA GLN A 319 10.53 7.89 -24.95
C GLN A 319 9.49 8.42 -23.94
N ALA A 320 9.12 7.58 -22.96
CA ALA A 320 8.19 7.97 -21.91
C ALA A 320 8.83 8.89 -20.86
N ALA A 321 10.15 8.83 -20.67
CA ALA A 321 10.89 9.80 -19.86
C ALA A 321 10.79 11.23 -20.44
N PRO A 322 10.96 12.29 -19.62
CA PRO A 322 11.25 12.27 -18.17
C PRO A 322 10.03 11.91 -17.31
N TRP A 323 10.28 11.52 -16.06
CA TRP A 323 9.26 11.16 -15.07
C TRP A 323 8.88 12.36 -14.21
N GLY A 324 7.62 12.43 -13.79
CA GLY A 324 7.09 13.49 -12.94
C GLY A 324 6.02 12.99 -11.98
N GLY A 325 5.60 13.88 -11.07
CA GLY A 325 4.69 13.59 -9.98
C GLY A 325 5.40 13.13 -8.70
N ALA A 326 4.64 12.58 -7.75
CA ALA A 326 5.16 12.18 -6.44
C ALA A 326 5.94 10.86 -6.55
N GLY A 327 7.25 10.92 -6.33
CA GLY A 327 8.14 9.75 -6.29
C GLY A 327 8.72 9.31 -7.64
N ILE A 328 9.53 8.26 -7.60
CA ILE A 328 10.27 7.75 -8.74
C ILE A 328 9.33 7.04 -9.72
N ARG A 329 9.44 7.38 -11.01
CA ARG A 329 8.72 6.73 -12.12
C ARG A 329 7.19 6.65 -11.90
N TRP A 330 6.63 7.71 -11.32
CA TRP A 330 5.20 7.80 -11.04
C TRP A 330 4.37 7.89 -12.32
N LEU A 331 4.57 8.95 -13.11
CA LEU A 331 3.93 9.19 -14.41
C LEU A 331 4.92 9.87 -15.38
N PRO A 332 4.74 9.73 -16.71
CA PRO A 332 5.46 10.56 -17.68
C PRO A 332 5.20 12.05 -17.46
N ALA A 333 6.24 12.86 -17.25
CA ALA A 333 6.10 14.29 -16.94
C ALA A 333 5.51 15.10 -18.10
N GLU A 334 5.78 14.68 -19.33
CA GLU A 334 5.42 15.37 -20.57
C GLU A 334 4.25 14.68 -21.28
N TRP A 335 3.28 14.16 -20.53
CA TRP A 335 2.16 13.36 -21.07
C TRP A 335 1.35 14.07 -22.17
N SER A 336 1.36 15.41 -22.20
CA SER A 336 0.70 16.21 -23.25
C SER A 336 1.50 16.34 -24.56
N ASP A 337 2.74 15.88 -24.60
CA ASP A 337 3.58 15.93 -25.80
C ASP A 337 3.00 15.07 -26.94
N ALA A 338 3.20 15.52 -28.18
CA ALA A 338 2.71 14.84 -29.38
C ALA A 338 3.18 13.38 -29.50
N ARG A 339 4.34 13.03 -28.94
CA ARG A 339 4.85 11.65 -28.94
C ARG A 339 3.94 10.65 -28.20
N PHE A 340 3.11 11.14 -27.28
CA PHE A 340 2.15 10.31 -26.56
C PHE A 340 0.77 10.26 -27.24
N GLU A 341 0.52 11.00 -28.32
CA GLU A 341 -0.83 11.17 -28.88
C GLU A 341 -1.54 9.84 -29.15
N ALA A 342 -0.86 8.88 -29.80
CA ALA A 342 -1.43 7.58 -30.10
C ALA A 342 -1.70 6.74 -28.83
N VAL A 343 -0.74 6.69 -27.90
CA VAL A 343 -0.88 5.92 -26.65
C VAL A 343 -1.94 6.55 -25.74
N ARG A 344 -1.98 7.88 -25.65
CA ARG A 344 -2.97 8.64 -24.89
C ARG A 344 -4.38 8.47 -25.44
N ALA A 345 -4.52 8.26 -26.75
CA ALA A 345 -5.81 7.96 -27.37
C ALA A 345 -6.31 6.53 -27.11
N ASP A 346 -5.43 5.59 -26.71
CA ASP A 346 -5.80 4.23 -26.30
C ASP A 346 -6.36 4.20 -24.86
N ARG A 347 -7.33 5.06 -24.55
CA ARG A 347 -8.11 4.98 -23.31
C ARG A 347 -9.32 4.07 -23.53
N THR A 348 -9.54 3.11 -22.64
CA THR A 348 -10.71 2.23 -22.74
C THR A 348 -11.99 2.99 -22.40
N SER A 349 -13.02 2.77 -23.22
CA SER A 349 -14.37 3.29 -23.00
C SER A 349 -15.40 2.30 -23.56
N VAL A 350 -16.66 2.48 -23.16
CA VAL A 350 -17.77 1.72 -23.74
C VAL A 350 -17.85 2.01 -25.24
N ALA A 351 -17.91 0.97 -26.06
CA ALA A 351 -17.97 1.10 -27.49
C ALA A 351 -19.31 1.72 -27.93
N ALA A 352 -19.26 2.83 -28.67
CA ALA A 352 -20.46 3.46 -29.23
C ALA A 352 -21.20 2.55 -30.24
N SER A 353 -20.46 1.70 -30.97
CA SER A 353 -21.01 0.69 -31.88
C SER A 353 -19.98 -0.40 -32.17
N GLY A 354 -20.42 -1.65 -32.34
CA GLY A 354 -19.57 -2.75 -32.85
C GLY A 354 -18.49 -3.26 -31.90
N GLY A 355 -18.55 -2.93 -30.61
CA GLY A 355 -17.67 -3.50 -29.59
C GLY A 355 -18.08 -4.90 -29.14
N THR A 356 -17.25 -5.50 -28.29
CA THR A 356 -17.47 -6.84 -27.74
C THR A 356 -17.45 -6.78 -26.22
N SER A 357 -18.43 -7.40 -25.55
CA SER A 357 -18.38 -7.61 -24.10
C SER A 357 -17.27 -8.60 -23.80
N GLN A 358 -16.21 -8.12 -23.15
CA GLN A 358 -14.99 -8.89 -22.90
C GLN A 358 -14.23 -8.30 -21.71
N ALA A 359 -13.35 -9.10 -21.12
CA ALA A 359 -12.30 -8.57 -20.26
C ALA A 359 -11.17 -7.96 -21.07
N PHE A 360 -10.52 -6.94 -20.52
CA PHE A 360 -9.37 -6.27 -21.14
C PHE A 360 -8.26 -6.04 -20.11
N ALA A 361 -7.04 -5.76 -20.58
CA ALA A 361 -5.97 -5.23 -19.73
C ALA A 361 -5.92 -3.71 -19.89
N LEU A 362 -5.69 -2.97 -18.80
CA LEU A 362 -5.55 -1.50 -18.85
C LEU A 362 -4.37 -1.10 -19.75
N SER A 363 -4.49 0.02 -20.45
CA SER A 363 -3.38 0.65 -21.17
C SER A 363 -2.59 1.56 -20.24
N LEU A 364 -1.44 2.04 -20.73
CA LEU A 364 -0.73 3.14 -20.10
C LEU A 364 -1.62 4.39 -19.97
N ALA A 365 -2.48 4.67 -20.95
CA ALA A 365 -3.42 5.80 -20.87
C ALA A 365 -4.47 5.63 -19.76
N ASP A 366 -5.02 4.42 -19.60
CA ASP A 366 -5.94 4.13 -18.50
C ASP A 366 -5.23 4.33 -17.16
N VAL A 367 -4.01 3.81 -16.99
CA VAL A 367 -3.26 3.94 -15.74
C VAL A 367 -2.88 5.37 -15.44
N VAL A 368 -2.48 6.17 -16.44
CA VAL A 368 -2.20 7.60 -16.26
C VAL A 368 -3.47 8.34 -15.83
N HIS A 369 -4.61 8.06 -16.47
CA HIS A 369 -5.91 8.67 -16.14
C HIS A 369 -6.37 8.33 -14.72
N LEU A 370 -6.17 7.08 -14.28
CA LEU A 370 -6.59 6.60 -12.97
C LEU A 370 -5.62 6.94 -11.83
N SER A 371 -4.45 7.49 -12.16
CA SER A 371 -3.41 7.85 -11.18
C SER A 371 -3.53 9.31 -10.73
N THR A 372 -4.65 9.62 -10.08
CA THR A 372 -4.95 10.95 -9.51
C THR A 372 -5.15 10.87 -8.01
N GLU A 373 -5.10 12.00 -7.32
CA GLU A 373 -5.28 12.05 -5.86
C GLU A 373 -6.64 11.51 -5.40
N GLU A 374 -7.71 11.78 -6.15
CA GLU A 374 -9.05 11.22 -5.88
C GLU A 374 -9.32 9.89 -6.58
N GLY A 375 -8.36 9.39 -7.37
CA GLY A 375 -8.49 8.21 -8.21
C GLY A 375 -8.22 6.90 -7.46
N PRO A 376 -8.35 5.75 -8.14
CA PRO A 376 -8.10 4.45 -7.52
C PRO A 376 -6.61 4.12 -7.34
N PHE A 377 -5.71 4.87 -8.00
CA PHE A 377 -4.26 4.75 -7.85
C PHE A 377 -3.63 6.08 -7.39
N PRO A 378 -3.91 6.57 -6.16
CA PRO A 378 -3.40 7.87 -5.72
C PRO A 378 -1.91 7.87 -5.37
N TYR A 379 -1.31 6.69 -5.20
CA TYR A 379 0.10 6.49 -4.87
C TYR A 379 0.59 5.11 -5.35
N HIS A 380 1.90 4.87 -5.26
CA HIS A 380 2.54 3.65 -5.76
C HIS A 380 1.93 2.35 -5.25
N ALA A 381 1.85 2.15 -3.93
CA ALA A 381 1.33 0.91 -3.36
C ALA A 381 -0.14 0.65 -3.75
N ALA A 382 -1.00 1.69 -3.84
CA ALA A 382 -2.38 1.50 -4.31
C ALA A 382 -2.49 1.00 -5.77
N ARG A 383 -1.46 1.23 -6.59
CA ARG A 383 -1.40 0.75 -7.99
C ARG A 383 -1.08 -0.74 -8.10
N MET A 384 -0.54 -1.33 -7.04
CA MET A 384 -0.24 -2.75 -6.98
C MET A 384 -1.50 -3.61 -7.15
N ALA A 385 -1.30 -4.84 -7.60
CA ALA A 385 -2.32 -5.87 -7.44
C ALA A 385 -2.12 -6.56 -6.09
N ALA A 386 -3.20 -7.12 -5.54
CA ALA A 386 -3.19 -7.75 -4.23
C ALA A 386 -2.09 -8.82 -4.10
N ARG A 387 -1.69 -9.12 -2.86
CA ARG A 387 -0.59 -10.03 -2.52
C ARG A 387 0.75 -9.62 -3.15
N ASN A 388 0.99 -8.30 -3.21
CA ASN A 388 2.20 -7.68 -3.73
C ASN A 388 2.57 -8.18 -5.15
N THR A 389 1.59 -8.19 -6.06
CA THR A 389 1.79 -8.71 -7.43
C THR A 389 1.93 -7.61 -8.48
N TRP A 390 2.85 -7.83 -9.41
CA TRP A 390 2.99 -7.00 -10.60
C TRP A 390 1.97 -7.39 -11.68
N TRP A 391 1.70 -6.48 -12.60
CA TRP A 391 0.75 -6.75 -13.67
C TRP A 391 1.01 -6.01 -14.98
N TRP A 392 0.70 -6.68 -16.09
CA TRP A 392 0.87 -6.19 -17.46
C TRP A 392 -0.18 -5.16 -17.87
N PHE A 393 0.25 -4.15 -18.63
CA PHE A 393 -0.63 -3.34 -19.46
C PHE A 393 -0.88 -4.04 -20.79
N ARG A 394 -1.86 -3.56 -21.57
CA ARG A 394 -1.95 -3.91 -23.00
C ARG A 394 -0.95 -3.15 -23.87
N THR A 395 -0.43 -2.02 -23.37
CA THR A 395 0.47 -1.13 -24.13
C THR A 395 1.85 -1.78 -24.33
N PRO A 396 2.29 -2.01 -25.59
CA PRO A 396 3.63 -2.48 -25.87
C PRO A 396 4.69 -1.36 -25.70
N SER A 397 5.94 -1.76 -25.53
CA SER A 397 7.11 -0.86 -25.45
C SER A 397 8.02 -1.07 -26.68
N ALA A 398 9.34 -1.13 -26.49
CA ALA A 398 10.28 -1.55 -27.52
C ALA A 398 9.98 -2.98 -28.00
N PRO A 399 10.41 -3.38 -29.22
CA PRO A 399 10.19 -4.73 -29.73
C PRO A 399 10.62 -5.81 -28.73
N GLY A 400 9.68 -6.69 -28.36
CA GLY A 400 9.89 -7.75 -27.37
C GLY A 400 9.65 -7.35 -25.92
N TYR A 401 9.22 -6.11 -25.64
CA TYR A 401 8.96 -5.58 -24.31
C TYR A 401 7.55 -4.98 -24.19
N ALA A 402 7.00 -4.99 -22.99
CA ALA A 402 5.70 -4.38 -22.68
C ALA A 402 5.72 -3.61 -21.36
N TRP A 403 4.71 -2.76 -21.18
CA TRP A 403 4.54 -1.98 -19.97
C TRP A 403 3.91 -2.80 -18.84
N PHE A 404 4.35 -2.55 -17.60
CA PHE A 404 3.82 -3.17 -16.39
C PHE A 404 3.94 -2.22 -15.18
N VAL A 405 3.15 -2.50 -14.15
CA VAL A 405 3.37 -1.98 -12.79
C VAL A 405 4.32 -2.92 -12.09
N ALA A 406 5.45 -2.40 -11.60
CA ALA A 406 6.46 -3.17 -10.89
C ALA A 406 6.06 -3.46 -9.44
N TRP A 407 6.78 -4.38 -8.79
CA TRP A 407 6.53 -4.86 -7.42
C TRP A 407 7.81 -4.80 -6.58
N THR A 408 7.74 -5.22 -5.31
CA THR A 408 8.86 -5.25 -4.35
C THR A 408 9.60 -3.91 -4.27
N ASP A 409 10.89 -3.87 -4.61
CA ASP A 409 11.76 -2.69 -4.48
C ASP A 409 11.34 -1.53 -5.39
N TYR A 410 10.47 -1.81 -6.37
CA TYR A 410 9.91 -0.84 -7.29
C TYR A 410 8.37 -0.84 -7.25
N ALA A 411 7.77 -1.19 -6.12
CA ALA A 411 6.32 -1.29 -5.96
C ALA A 411 5.60 -0.08 -6.56
N GLY A 412 4.62 -0.34 -7.42
CA GLY A 412 3.77 0.69 -8.03
C GLY A 412 4.40 1.50 -9.17
N GLN A 413 5.72 1.39 -9.40
CA GLN A 413 6.42 2.15 -10.43
C GLN A 413 6.08 1.64 -11.84
N LEU A 414 6.11 2.54 -12.83
CA LEU A 414 5.84 2.21 -14.22
C LEU A 414 7.13 1.83 -14.96
N PHE A 415 7.14 0.67 -15.62
CA PHE A 415 8.28 0.22 -16.43
C PHE A 415 7.83 -0.36 -17.77
N GLY A 416 8.58 -0.03 -18.83
CA GLY A 416 8.41 -0.53 -20.19
C GLY A 416 9.53 -1.47 -20.63
N THR A 417 10.22 -2.12 -19.69
CA THR A 417 11.47 -2.85 -19.91
C THR A 417 11.36 -4.36 -19.69
N ARG A 418 10.17 -4.88 -19.38
CA ARG A 418 9.99 -6.32 -19.12
C ARG A 418 9.67 -7.07 -20.40
N GLY A 419 10.40 -8.17 -20.63
CA GLY A 419 10.26 -8.98 -21.83
C GLY A 419 8.89 -9.66 -21.92
N VAL A 420 8.24 -9.60 -23.08
CA VAL A 420 6.90 -10.17 -23.30
C VAL A 420 6.75 -11.68 -23.06
N PRO A 421 7.80 -12.53 -23.14
CA PRO A 421 7.68 -13.94 -22.78
C PRO A 421 7.67 -14.21 -21.27
N VAL A 422 8.03 -13.22 -20.44
CA VAL A 422 8.17 -13.41 -18.99
C VAL A 422 6.85 -13.83 -18.37
N SER A 423 6.90 -14.93 -17.62
CA SER A 423 5.82 -15.46 -16.80
C SER A 423 6.41 -15.77 -15.42
N HIS A 424 5.76 -15.32 -14.35
CA HIS A 424 6.31 -15.42 -12.99
C HIS A 424 5.22 -15.66 -11.95
N ALA A 425 5.57 -16.29 -10.84
CA ALA A 425 4.66 -16.50 -9.71
C ALA A 425 4.25 -15.19 -9.00
N SER A 426 4.97 -14.09 -9.26
CA SER A 426 4.73 -12.78 -8.61
C SER A 426 3.89 -11.83 -9.46
N GLY A 427 3.37 -12.25 -10.62
CA GLY A 427 2.52 -11.38 -11.42
C GLY A 427 2.16 -11.91 -12.80
N GLY A 428 1.42 -11.10 -13.55
CA GLY A 428 0.89 -11.50 -14.84
C GLY A 428 -0.23 -10.59 -15.36
N VAL A 429 -1.28 -11.19 -15.90
CA VAL A 429 -2.39 -10.46 -16.54
C VAL A 429 -3.41 -10.06 -15.48
N ARG A 430 -3.85 -8.79 -15.47
CA ARG A 430 -4.87 -8.31 -14.54
C ARG A 430 -6.13 -7.88 -15.31
N PRO A 431 -7.18 -8.72 -15.34
CA PRO A 431 -8.40 -8.42 -16.09
C PRO A 431 -9.17 -7.23 -15.51
N ALA A 432 -9.59 -6.32 -16.39
CA ALA A 432 -10.54 -5.25 -16.13
C ALA A 432 -11.83 -5.46 -16.93
N LEU A 433 -12.91 -4.86 -16.44
CA LEU A 433 -14.25 -4.88 -17.01
C LEU A 433 -14.83 -3.46 -16.94
N ILE A 434 -15.66 -3.12 -17.93
CA ILE A 434 -16.65 -2.06 -17.76
C ILE A 434 -17.98 -2.75 -17.57
N ILE A 435 -18.66 -2.48 -16.46
CA ILE A 435 -19.96 -3.05 -16.12
C ILE A 435 -21.02 -1.96 -16.08
N ASN A 436 -22.28 -2.29 -16.33
CA ASN A 436 -23.40 -1.38 -16.12
C ASN A 436 -24.13 -1.73 -14.82
N GLN A 437 -24.59 -0.73 -14.08
CA GLN A 437 -25.38 -0.92 -12.88
C GLN A 437 -26.57 -1.85 -13.17
N PRO A 438 -26.69 -3.00 -12.48
CA PRO A 438 -27.83 -3.88 -12.65
C PRO A 438 -29.14 -3.13 -12.44
N THR A 439 -30.09 -3.29 -13.36
CA THR A 439 -31.47 -2.84 -13.12
C THR A 439 -32.17 -3.90 -12.27
N ASN A 440 -32.73 -3.49 -11.13
CA ASN A 440 -33.48 -4.38 -10.24
C ASN A 440 -34.77 -4.90 -10.88
#